data_AF-A0A0R0MIP1-F1
#
_entry.id   AF-A0A0R0MIP1-F1
#
_cell.length_a   1.000
_cell.length_b   1.000
_cell.length_c   1.000
_cell.angle_alpha   90.00
_cell.angle_beta   90.00
_cell.angle_gamma   90.00
#
_symmetry.space_group_name_H-M   'P 1'
#
loop_
_entity.id
_entity.type
_entity.pdbx_description
1 polymer ?
#
loop_
_entity_poly.entity_id
_entity_poly.type
_entity_poly.pdbx_seq_one_letter_code
_entity_poly.pdbx_strand_id
1 'polypeptide(L)'
;MKKPKNGKGDKSDKLGKDAYYEQLAALQLELNDVARWLQHTGKRLVVVIEGRDTAGKGGVISALSDTLNPRQCRTVALAKPGEREKTQWYFQRYVPHLPAAGEIVFFDRSWYNRAGVERVMGFCTEAETEAFLQQAPVFERMLVDDGILLFKYWLTVDQAQQEERFAERVADPLKRWKLSPIDVQARAKYAEYGKARDAMLKATHHKKTPWVLVDFNDQRRGRLTLIRHLLDHIPEREVPQTVVKFPPLDHKPLREKFGTPLKPIAAAD
;
A
#
# COMPACT_ATOMS: atom_id res chain seq x y z
N MET A 1 -2.79 -52.10 5.83
CA MET A 1 -2.84 -50.79 5.13
C MET A 1 -3.34 -49.72 6.08
N LYS A 2 -2.47 -48.80 6.53
CA LYS A 2 -2.84 -47.68 7.41
C LYS A 2 -3.33 -46.50 6.56
N LYS A 3 -4.54 -46.01 6.84
CA LYS A 3 -5.11 -44.80 6.23
C LYS A 3 -4.23 -43.58 6.52
N PRO A 4 -4.05 -42.62 5.59
CA PRO A 4 -3.31 -41.40 5.86
C PRO A 4 -4.13 -40.49 6.78
N LYS A 5 -3.46 -39.96 7.80
CA LYS A 5 -4.01 -38.92 8.68
C LYS A 5 -4.00 -37.59 7.91
N ASN A 6 -5.19 -37.05 7.62
CA ASN A 6 -5.35 -35.68 7.16
C ASN A 6 -4.77 -34.72 8.21
N GLY A 7 -3.77 -33.94 7.82
CA GLY A 7 -3.26 -32.82 8.59
C GLY A 7 -4.34 -31.74 8.71
N LYS A 8 -4.89 -31.58 9.92
CA LYS A 8 -5.63 -30.38 10.29
C LYS A 8 -4.61 -29.25 10.44
N GLY A 9 -4.60 -28.31 9.49
CA GLY A 9 -3.90 -27.04 9.67
C GLY A 9 -4.45 -26.34 10.91
N ASP A 10 -3.55 -26.01 11.83
CA ASP A 10 -3.88 -25.41 13.10
C ASP A 10 -4.41 -23.99 12.92
N LYS A 11 -5.64 -23.72 13.39
CA LYS A 11 -6.25 -22.38 13.38
C LYS A 11 -5.75 -21.51 14.55
N SER A 12 -4.80 -21.99 15.37
CA SER A 12 -4.30 -21.33 16.58
C SER A 12 -3.24 -20.24 16.33
N ASP A 13 -2.66 -20.16 15.13
CA ASP A 13 -1.48 -19.31 14.89
C ASP A 13 -1.82 -17.99 14.16
N LYS A 14 -2.89 -17.27 14.53
CA LYS A 14 -3.16 -15.91 13.99
C LYS A 14 -2.82 -14.84 15.04
N LEU A 15 -2.14 -13.77 14.62
CA LEU A 15 -1.77 -12.70 15.55
C LEU A 15 -3.02 -12.02 16.15
N GLY A 16 -3.08 -11.95 17.48
CA GLY A 16 -4.15 -11.29 18.23
C GLY A 16 -4.29 -9.81 17.87
N LYS A 17 -5.49 -9.25 18.05
CA LYS A 17 -5.78 -7.85 17.67
C LYS A 17 -4.97 -6.86 18.50
N ASP A 18 -4.90 -7.08 19.80
CA ASP A 18 -4.27 -6.15 20.73
C ASP A 18 -2.74 -6.17 20.55
N ALA A 19 -2.15 -7.37 20.49
CA ALA A 19 -0.73 -7.55 20.17
C ALA A 19 -0.34 -6.93 18.81
N TYR A 20 -1.23 -6.99 17.81
CA TYR A 20 -1.01 -6.32 16.53
C TYR A 20 -0.94 -4.80 16.66
N TYR A 21 -1.87 -4.18 17.39
CA TYR A 21 -1.88 -2.72 17.55
C TYR A 21 -0.72 -2.21 18.39
N GLU A 22 -0.31 -2.96 19.41
CA GLU A 22 0.88 -2.66 20.20
C GLU A 22 2.15 -2.64 19.33
N GLN A 23 2.37 -3.69 18.53
CA GLN A 23 3.51 -3.75 17.63
C GLN A 23 3.44 -2.70 16.51
N LEU A 24 2.24 -2.43 15.99
CA LEU A 24 2.04 -1.41 14.97
C LEU A 24 2.37 0.00 15.49
N ALA A 25 2.02 0.31 16.74
CA ALA A 25 2.27 1.63 17.33
C ALA A 25 3.77 1.96 17.37
N ALA A 26 4.63 1.00 17.72
CA ALA A 26 6.08 1.19 17.71
C ALA A 26 6.61 1.46 16.29
N LEU A 27 6.13 0.71 15.29
CA LEU A 27 6.51 0.91 13.89
C LEU A 27 6.00 2.25 13.33
N GLN A 28 4.82 2.69 13.77
CA GLN A 28 4.23 3.98 13.39
C GLN A 28 5.02 5.16 13.95
N LEU A 29 5.63 5.02 15.12
CA LEU A 29 6.58 6.01 15.63
C LEU A 29 7.80 6.12 14.71
N GLU A 30 8.41 5.00 14.33
CA GLU A 30 9.54 5.00 13.38
C GLU A 30 9.15 5.56 11.99
N LEU A 31 7.92 5.31 11.52
CA LEU A 31 7.41 5.90 10.29
C LEU A 31 7.31 7.42 10.38
N ASN A 32 6.93 7.97 11.54
CA ASN A 32 6.95 9.41 11.78
C ASN A 32 8.37 9.96 11.78
N ASP A 33 9.36 9.21 12.26
CA ASP A 33 10.78 9.59 12.18
C ASP A 33 11.25 9.67 10.73
N VAL A 34 10.90 8.66 9.92
CA VAL A 34 11.15 8.66 8.47
C VAL A 34 10.51 9.86 7.81
N ALA A 35 9.26 10.16 8.12
CA ALA A 35 8.56 11.31 7.55
C ALA A 35 9.29 12.63 7.90
N ARG A 36 9.67 12.83 9.16
CA ARG A 36 10.45 14.00 9.58
C ARG A 36 11.80 14.09 8.85
N TRP A 37 12.47 12.97 8.67
CA TRP A 37 13.73 12.89 7.94
C TRP A 37 13.60 13.22 6.46
N LEU A 38 12.55 12.73 5.78
CA LEU A 38 12.26 13.10 4.40
C LEU A 38 12.03 14.61 4.27
N GLN A 39 11.26 15.22 5.18
CA GLN A 39 11.04 16.67 5.19
C GLN A 39 12.34 17.45 5.39
N HIS A 40 13.17 17.02 6.33
CA HIS A 40 14.42 17.70 6.64
C HIS A 40 15.44 17.62 5.50
N THR A 41 15.55 16.45 4.85
CA THR A 41 16.55 16.19 3.81
C THR A 41 16.09 16.50 2.39
N GLY A 42 14.78 16.71 2.18
CA GLY A 42 14.17 16.86 0.86
C GLY A 42 14.10 15.56 0.05
N LYS A 43 14.47 14.41 0.63
CA LYS A 43 14.33 13.10 -0.03
C LYS A 43 12.86 12.75 -0.27
N ARG A 44 12.64 11.83 -1.20
CA ARG A 44 11.32 11.51 -1.75
C ARG A 44 11.08 10.01 -1.69
N LEU A 45 9.90 9.60 -1.25
CA LEU A 45 9.57 8.19 -1.06
C LEU A 45 8.35 7.80 -1.92
N VAL A 46 8.52 6.74 -2.72
CA VAL A 46 7.44 6.06 -3.44
C VAL A 46 7.36 4.61 -2.95
N VAL A 47 6.16 4.20 -2.53
CA VAL A 47 5.87 2.81 -2.17
C VAL A 47 4.76 2.29 -3.07
N VAL A 48 5.12 1.35 -3.94
CA VAL A 48 4.21 0.62 -4.83
C VAL A 48 3.73 -0.64 -4.13
N ILE A 49 2.41 -0.79 -4.00
CA ILE A 49 1.80 -1.95 -3.37
C ILE A 49 0.93 -2.67 -4.40
N GLU A 50 1.44 -3.79 -4.88
CA GLU A 50 0.77 -4.69 -5.81
C GLU A 50 0.40 -6.01 -5.13
N GLY A 51 -0.45 -6.77 -5.80
CA GLY A 51 -0.89 -8.07 -5.33
C GLY A 51 -2.30 -8.37 -5.83
N ARG A 52 -2.71 -9.62 -5.63
CA ARG A 52 -4.03 -10.09 -6.05
C ARG A 52 -5.16 -9.28 -5.41
N ASP A 53 -6.35 -9.39 -6.01
CA ASP A 53 -7.56 -8.90 -5.37
C ASP A 53 -7.73 -9.59 -4.02
N THR A 54 -8.22 -8.83 -3.05
CA THR A 54 -8.34 -9.24 -1.63
C THR A 54 -7.03 -9.53 -0.87
N ALA A 55 -5.84 -9.34 -1.48
CA ALA A 55 -4.56 -9.59 -0.80
C ALA A 55 -4.33 -8.72 0.45
N GLY A 56 -4.81 -7.47 0.46
CA GLY A 56 -4.73 -6.58 1.63
C GLY A 56 -4.12 -5.19 1.39
N LYS A 57 -3.95 -4.78 0.12
CA LYS A 57 -3.32 -3.51 -0.30
C LYS A 57 -3.79 -2.28 0.50
N GLY A 58 -5.08 -1.94 0.43
CA GLY A 58 -5.61 -0.79 1.17
C GLY A 58 -5.40 -0.88 2.69
N GLY A 59 -5.44 -2.08 3.27
CA GLY A 59 -5.20 -2.26 4.71
C GLY A 59 -3.75 -2.04 5.14
N VAL A 60 -2.78 -2.32 4.28
CA VAL A 60 -1.37 -1.99 4.57
C VAL A 60 -1.06 -0.52 4.31
N ILE A 61 -1.71 0.11 3.33
CA ILE A 61 -1.61 1.56 3.12
C ILE A 61 -2.12 2.31 4.34
N SER A 62 -3.30 1.95 4.87
CA SER A 62 -3.80 2.54 6.12
C SER A 62 -2.78 2.36 7.26
N ALA A 63 -2.28 1.14 7.48
CA ALA A 63 -1.29 0.90 8.54
C ALA A 63 -0.02 1.77 8.40
N LEU A 64 0.43 2.03 7.16
CA LEU A 64 1.55 2.92 6.85
C LEU A 64 1.23 4.41 7.05
N SER A 65 0.02 4.86 6.71
CA SER A 65 -0.34 6.28 6.62
C SER A 65 -1.11 6.84 7.81
N ASP A 66 -1.76 5.99 8.63
CA ASP A 66 -2.77 6.41 9.63
C ASP A 66 -2.25 7.44 10.66
N THR A 67 -0.96 7.44 10.94
CA THR A 67 -0.32 8.36 11.90
C THR A 67 0.57 9.41 11.25
N LEU A 68 0.68 9.42 9.92
CA LEU A 68 1.51 10.36 9.19
C LEU A 68 0.78 11.68 8.93
N ASN A 69 1.55 12.75 8.77
CA ASN A 69 0.98 14.06 8.40
C ASN A 69 0.38 14.00 6.98
N PRO A 70 -0.93 14.23 6.80
CA PRO A 70 -1.60 14.12 5.50
C PRO A 70 -1.16 15.18 4.49
N ARG A 71 -0.46 16.24 4.92
CA ARG A 71 0.16 17.22 4.00
C ARG A 71 1.42 16.68 3.34
N GLN A 72 2.02 15.64 3.93
CA GLN A 72 3.28 15.05 3.49
C GLN A 72 3.06 13.71 2.77
N CYS A 73 2.05 12.95 3.20
CA CYS A 73 1.76 11.64 2.61
C CYS A 73 0.43 11.64 1.87
N ARG A 74 0.39 10.98 0.71
CA ARG A 74 -0.85 10.75 -0.03
C ARG A 74 -0.89 9.39 -0.70
N THR A 75 -2.10 8.90 -0.90
CA THR A 75 -2.38 7.66 -1.60
C THR A 75 -2.89 7.95 -3.01
N VAL A 76 -2.32 7.26 -3.99
CA VAL A 76 -2.71 7.29 -5.39
C VAL A 76 -3.43 5.99 -5.71
N ALA A 77 -4.72 6.08 -6.00
CA ALA A 77 -5.59 4.96 -6.37
C ALA A 77 -6.37 5.34 -7.63
N LEU A 78 -5.70 5.30 -8.79
CA LEU A 78 -6.28 5.74 -10.05
C LEU A 78 -7.39 4.78 -10.51
N ALA A 79 -8.47 5.35 -11.03
CA ALA A 79 -9.49 4.59 -11.73
C ALA A 79 -8.98 4.09 -13.11
N LYS A 80 -9.80 3.28 -13.80
CA LYS A 80 -9.54 2.88 -15.19
C LYS A 80 -9.23 4.10 -16.07
N PRO A 81 -8.31 4.01 -17.04
CA PRO A 81 -7.95 5.14 -17.88
C PRO A 81 -9.14 5.62 -18.70
N GLY A 82 -9.33 6.93 -18.79
CA GLY A 82 -10.29 7.56 -19.69
C GLY A 82 -9.84 7.48 -21.16
N GLU A 83 -10.70 7.89 -22.09
CA GLU A 83 -10.43 7.76 -23.54
C GLU A 83 -9.14 8.49 -23.97
N ARG A 84 -8.88 9.67 -23.42
CA ARG A 84 -7.62 10.41 -23.68
C ARG A 84 -6.40 9.72 -23.05
N GLU A 85 -6.52 9.16 -21.85
CA GLU A 85 -5.39 8.51 -21.19
C GLU A 85 -4.97 7.22 -21.90
N LYS A 86 -5.92 6.53 -22.56
CA LYS A 86 -5.63 5.34 -23.37
C LYS A 86 -4.79 5.64 -24.62
N THR A 87 -4.82 6.87 -25.12
CA THR A 87 -4.03 7.28 -26.30
C THR A 87 -2.71 7.97 -25.93
N GLN A 88 -2.44 8.14 -24.64
CA GLN A 88 -1.20 8.68 -24.13
C GLN A 88 -0.12 7.61 -24.00
N TRP A 89 1.12 8.05 -23.77
CA TRP A 89 2.12 7.14 -23.24
C TRP A 89 1.66 6.59 -21.89
N TYR A 90 1.76 5.27 -21.70
CA TYR A 90 1.13 4.59 -20.57
C TYR A 90 1.54 5.14 -19.18
N PHE A 91 2.81 5.53 -19.01
CA PHE A 91 3.32 6.09 -17.76
C PHE A 91 2.89 7.54 -17.51
N GLN A 92 2.44 8.26 -18.55
CA GLN A 92 2.14 9.70 -18.49
C GLN A 92 1.12 10.05 -17.41
N ARG A 93 0.12 9.19 -17.17
CA ARG A 93 -0.88 9.44 -16.12
C ARG A 93 -0.37 9.22 -14.70
N TYR A 94 0.71 8.46 -14.52
CA TYR A 94 1.29 8.18 -13.20
C TYR A 94 2.32 9.25 -12.81
N VAL A 95 3.04 9.82 -13.78
CA VAL A 95 4.08 10.84 -13.56
C VAL A 95 3.61 12.06 -12.75
N PRO A 96 2.42 12.65 -13.01
CA PRO A 96 1.90 13.77 -12.21
C PRO A 96 1.72 13.47 -10.72
N HIS A 97 1.71 12.19 -10.35
CA HIS A 97 1.54 11.74 -8.97
C HIS A 97 2.84 11.34 -8.29
N LEU A 98 4.01 11.54 -8.91
CA LEU A 98 5.29 11.35 -8.25
C LEU A 98 5.52 12.40 -7.14
N PRO A 99 6.31 12.09 -6.10
CA PRO A 99 6.54 12.98 -4.96
C PRO A 99 7.42 14.19 -5.31
N ALA A 100 7.10 15.33 -4.69
CA ALA A 100 8.02 16.45 -4.50
C ALA A 100 8.86 16.28 -3.22
N ALA A 101 9.82 17.18 -2.99
CA ALA A 101 10.75 17.09 -1.85
C ALA A 101 10.03 16.87 -0.51
N GLY A 102 10.48 15.86 0.24
CA GLY A 102 9.91 15.49 1.53
C GLY A 102 8.60 14.70 1.46
N GLU A 103 8.01 14.48 0.30
CA GLU A 103 6.73 13.78 0.17
C GLU A 103 6.86 12.25 0.17
N ILE A 104 5.80 11.60 0.65
CA ILE A 104 5.59 10.15 0.59
C ILE A 104 4.37 9.86 -0.28
N VAL A 105 4.54 9.01 -1.28
CA VAL A 105 3.45 8.59 -2.16
C VAL A 105 3.27 7.07 -2.09
N PHE A 106 2.08 6.65 -1.66
CA PHE A 106 1.65 5.27 -1.71
C PHE A 106 0.83 5.02 -2.97
N PHE A 107 1.21 4.04 -3.78
CA PHE A 107 0.45 3.61 -4.95
C PHE A 107 -0.37 2.36 -4.58
N ASP A 108 -1.70 2.49 -4.45
CA ASP A 108 -2.64 1.36 -4.36
C ASP A 108 -2.92 0.85 -5.78
N ARG A 109 -2.13 -0.14 -6.18
CA ARG A 109 -1.81 -0.40 -7.59
C ARG A 109 -1.05 0.76 -8.24
N SER A 110 -0.49 0.49 -9.40
CA SER A 110 0.44 1.38 -10.07
C SER A 110 0.42 1.16 -11.59
N TRP A 111 1.48 1.62 -12.27
CA TRP A 111 1.76 1.25 -13.66
C TRP A 111 1.83 -0.28 -13.88
N TYR A 112 2.01 -1.08 -12.84
CA TYR A 112 1.94 -2.55 -12.96
C TYR A 112 0.55 -3.13 -13.24
N ASN A 113 -0.50 -2.31 -13.30
CA ASN A 113 -1.79 -2.72 -13.84
C ASN A 113 -1.66 -3.37 -15.24
N ARG A 114 -0.77 -2.86 -16.10
CA ARG A 114 -0.52 -3.43 -17.44
C ARG A 114 -0.03 -4.88 -17.39
N ALA A 115 0.91 -5.18 -16.50
CA ALA A 115 1.46 -6.53 -16.37
C ALA A 115 0.57 -7.51 -15.59
N GLY A 116 -0.49 -7.03 -14.94
CA GLY A 116 -1.42 -7.83 -14.15
C GLY A 116 -2.82 -7.87 -14.77
N VAL A 117 -3.71 -7.05 -14.22
CA VAL A 117 -5.15 -7.06 -14.55
C VAL A 117 -5.40 -6.80 -16.03
N GLU A 118 -4.68 -5.87 -16.65
CA GLU A 118 -4.96 -5.51 -18.04
C GLU A 118 -4.57 -6.64 -19.00
N ARG A 119 -3.42 -7.29 -18.77
CA ARG A 119 -3.03 -8.48 -19.55
C ARG A 119 -4.02 -9.63 -19.37
N VAL A 120 -4.36 -9.98 -18.12
CA VAL A 120 -5.19 -11.17 -17.82
C VAL A 120 -6.66 -10.98 -18.23
N MET A 121 -7.14 -9.74 -18.20
CA MET A 121 -8.52 -9.40 -18.55
C MET A 121 -8.67 -8.92 -20.01
N GLY A 122 -7.58 -8.80 -20.77
CA GLY A 122 -7.61 -8.37 -22.17
C GLY A 122 -7.92 -6.88 -22.35
N PHE A 123 -7.51 -6.04 -21.40
CA PHE A 123 -7.63 -4.58 -21.50
C PHE A 123 -6.43 -3.92 -22.19
N CYS A 124 -5.42 -4.71 -22.53
CA CYS A 124 -4.31 -4.32 -23.38
C CYS A 124 -3.94 -5.47 -24.33
N THR A 125 -3.30 -5.13 -25.43
CA THR A 125 -2.69 -6.09 -26.35
C THR A 125 -1.46 -6.75 -25.73
N GLU A 126 -1.05 -7.89 -26.29
CA GLU A 126 0.19 -8.56 -25.91
C GLU A 126 1.42 -7.67 -26.18
N ALA A 127 1.45 -7.00 -27.33
CA ALA A 127 2.51 -6.06 -27.68
C ALA A 127 2.64 -4.90 -26.68
N GLU A 128 1.53 -4.33 -26.19
CA GLU A 128 1.57 -3.31 -25.14
C GLU A 128 2.10 -3.85 -23.81
N THR A 129 1.80 -5.11 -23.48
CA THR A 129 2.33 -5.76 -22.28
C THR A 129 3.84 -5.96 -22.39
N GLU A 130 4.32 -6.46 -23.52
CA GLU A 130 5.75 -6.66 -23.77
C GLU A 130 6.51 -5.34 -23.75
N ALA A 131 5.98 -4.31 -24.42
CA ALA A 131 6.55 -2.97 -24.38
C ALA A 131 6.59 -2.43 -22.93
N PHE A 132 5.53 -2.61 -22.14
CA PHE A 132 5.52 -2.23 -20.73
C PHE A 132 6.60 -2.95 -19.92
N LEU A 133 6.76 -4.27 -20.10
CA LEU A 133 7.75 -5.06 -19.36
C LEU A 133 9.20 -4.64 -19.68
N GLN A 134 9.45 -4.11 -20.88
CA GLN A 134 10.73 -3.54 -21.25
C GLN A 134 10.91 -2.10 -20.72
N GLN A 135 9.85 -1.29 -20.73
CA GLN A 135 9.91 0.12 -20.34
C GLN A 135 9.90 0.33 -18.82
N ALA A 136 9.18 -0.49 -18.05
CA ALA A 136 9.04 -0.29 -16.61
C ALA A 136 10.39 -0.26 -15.86
N PRO A 137 11.36 -1.18 -16.11
CA PRO A 137 12.68 -1.10 -15.51
C PRO A 137 13.44 0.20 -15.85
N VAL A 138 13.29 0.69 -17.08
CA VAL A 138 13.92 1.93 -17.53
C VAL A 138 13.32 3.13 -16.82
N PHE A 139 11.98 3.20 -16.77
CA PHE A 139 11.23 4.23 -16.06
C PHE A 139 11.63 4.29 -14.59
N GLU A 140 11.64 3.15 -13.90
CA GLU A 140 11.99 3.08 -12.48
C GLU A 140 13.45 3.43 -12.20
N ARG A 141 14.36 3.05 -13.10
CA ARG A 141 15.76 3.45 -13.01
C ARG A 141 15.91 4.97 -13.07
N MET A 142 15.16 5.65 -13.96
CA MET A 142 15.17 7.12 -14.00
C MET A 142 14.70 7.74 -12.68
N LEU A 143 13.69 7.16 -12.03
CA LEU A 143 13.20 7.65 -10.72
C LEU A 143 14.28 7.49 -9.63
N VAL A 144 14.90 6.31 -9.55
CA VAL A 144 15.91 6.03 -8.53
C VAL A 144 17.21 6.81 -8.78
N ASP A 145 17.64 6.95 -10.04
CA ASP A 145 18.84 7.73 -10.38
C ASP A 145 18.62 9.24 -10.09
N ASP A 146 17.38 9.74 -10.16
CA ASP A 146 17.00 11.09 -9.70
C ASP A 146 16.95 11.23 -8.15
N GLY A 147 17.00 10.12 -7.41
CA GLY A 147 17.05 10.08 -5.95
C GLY A 147 15.70 9.82 -5.27
N ILE A 148 14.69 9.33 -6.00
CA ILE A 148 13.47 8.80 -5.40
C ILE A 148 13.77 7.44 -4.77
N LEU A 149 13.45 7.29 -3.49
CA LEU A 149 13.45 6.01 -2.81
C LEU A 149 12.22 5.21 -3.27
N LEU A 150 12.44 4.20 -4.13
CA LEU A 150 11.37 3.40 -4.70
C LEU A 150 11.32 2.01 -4.05
N PHE A 151 10.20 1.69 -3.41
CA PHE A 151 9.92 0.38 -2.83
C PHE A 151 8.75 -0.28 -3.55
N LYS A 152 8.89 -1.54 -3.94
CA LYS A 152 7.86 -2.31 -4.65
C LYS A 152 7.53 -3.59 -3.90
N TYR A 153 6.28 -3.72 -3.47
CA TYR A 153 5.81 -4.85 -2.68
C TYR A 153 4.75 -5.64 -3.44
N TRP A 154 4.94 -6.95 -3.55
CA TRP A 154 3.91 -7.88 -4.00
C TRP A 154 3.34 -8.65 -2.81
N LEU A 155 2.07 -8.42 -2.50
CA LEU A 155 1.37 -9.13 -1.43
C LEU A 155 0.96 -10.53 -1.91
N THR A 156 1.56 -11.58 -1.35
CA THR A 156 1.21 -12.97 -1.68
C THR A 156 0.06 -13.45 -0.79
N VAL A 157 -0.89 -14.14 -1.40
CA VAL A 157 -2.01 -14.75 -0.70
C VAL A 157 -2.37 -16.04 -1.42
N ASP A 158 -2.60 -17.11 -0.67
CA ASP A 158 -3.04 -18.37 -1.23
C ASP A 158 -4.50 -18.28 -1.66
N GLN A 159 -4.88 -19.08 -2.66
CA GLN A 159 -6.25 -19.04 -3.18
C GLN A 159 -7.28 -19.35 -2.09
N ALA A 160 -7.00 -20.30 -1.18
CA ALA A 160 -7.88 -20.60 -0.06
C ALA A 160 -8.16 -19.36 0.82
N GLN A 161 -7.12 -18.60 1.20
CA GLN A 161 -7.29 -17.35 1.94
C GLN A 161 -7.98 -16.26 1.10
N GLN A 162 -7.74 -16.23 -0.21
CA GLN A 162 -8.43 -15.30 -1.11
C GLN A 162 -9.95 -15.55 -1.12
N GLU A 163 -10.36 -16.83 -1.18
CA GLU A 163 -11.74 -17.29 -1.16
C GLU A 163 -12.45 -16.96 0.15
N GLU A 164 -11.80 -17.21 1.29
CA GLU A 164 -12.32 -16.82 2.61
C GLU A 164 -12.64 -15.32 2.68
N ARG A 165 -11.75 -14.49 2.13
CA ARG A 165 -11.93 -13.02 2.12
C ARG A 165 -13.00 -12.57 1.15
N PHE A 166 -13.16 -13.25 0.03
CA PHE A 166 -14.28 -12.99 -0.88
C PHE A 166 -15.62 -13.27 -0.18
N ALA A 167 -15.74 -14.43 0.48
CA ALA A 167 -16.93 -14.78 1.24
C ALA A 167 -17.23 -13.77 2.36
N GLU A 168 -16.22 -13.34 3.11
CA GLU A 168 -16.35 -12.31 4.14
C GLU A 168 -16.89 -10.99 3.58
N ARG A 169 -16.35 -10.52 2.44
CA ARG A 169 -16.79 -9.26 1.80
C ARG A 169 -18.21 -9.32 1.27
N VAL A 170 -18.65 -10.48 0.80
CA VAL A 170 -20.05 -10.70 0.37
C VAL A 170 -20.99 -10.62 1.58
N ALA A 171 -20.60 -11.27 2.68
CA ALA A 171 -21.40 -11.31 3.90
C ALA A 171 -21.51 -9.93 4.59
N ASP A 172 -20.40 -9.19 4.69
CA ASP A 172 -20.28 -7.94 5.44
C ASP A 172 -20.73 -6.71 4.62
N PRO A 173 -21.86 -6.05 4.96
CA PRO A 173 -22.37 -4.87 4.24
C PRO A 173 -21.36 -3.72 4.16
N LEU A 174 -20.49 -3.55 5.16
CA LEU A 174 -19.49 -2.48 5.19
C LEU A 174 -18.31 -2.75 4.24
N LYS A 175 -18.21 -3.96 3.69
CA LYS A 175 -17.14 -4.39 2.78
C LYS A 175 -17.62 -4.72 1.37
N ARG A 176 -18.93 -4.84 1.13
CA ARG A 176 -19.50 -5.19 -0.18
C ARG A 176 -19.05 -4.27 -1.31
N TRP A 177 -18.89 -2.97 -1.02
CA TRP A 177 -18.40 -1.99 -2.01
C TRP A 177 -16.99 -2.31 -2.54
N LYS A 178 -16.21 -3.15 -1.84
CA LYS A 178 -14.88 -3.61 -2.26
C LYS A 178 -14.92 -4.75 -3.29
N LEU A 179 -16.10 -5.12 -3.77
CA LEU A 179 -16.30 -6.15 -4.80
C LEU A 179 -16.81 -5.48 -6.08
N SER A 180 -16.07 -5.69 -7.16
CA SER A 180 -16.42 -5.29 -8.51
C SER A 180 -16.72 -6.52 -9.38
N PRO A 181 -17.39 -6.35 -10.53
CA PRO A 181 -17.57 -7.43 -11.50
C PRO A 181 -16.24 -8.03 -12.00
N ILE A 182 -15.18 -7.23 -12.04
CA ILE A 182 -13.83 -7.68 -12.43
C ILE A 182 -13.28 -8.63 -11.38
N ASP A 183 -13.48 -8.37 -10.09
CA ASP A 183 -12.98 -9.24 -9.02
C ASP A 183 -13.59 -10.65 -9.11
N VAL A 184 -14.88 -10.76 -9.48
CA VAL A 184 -15.57 -12.05 -9.66
C VAL A 184 -14.97 -12.85 -10.81
N GLN A 185 -14.64 -12.18 -11.92
CA GLN A 185 -13.97 -12.83 -13.05
C GLN A 185 -12.51 -13.19 -12.71
N ALA A 186 -11.81 -12.30 -12.01
CA ALA A 186 -10.41 -12.49 -11.61
C ALA A 186 -10.23 -13.68 -10.65
N ARG A 187 -11.23 -13.96 -9.81
CA ARG A 187 -11.28 -15.14 -8.93
C ARG A 187 -11.07 -16.46 -9.68
N ALA A 188 -11.73 -16.63 -10.84
CA ALA A 188 -11.59 -17.83 -11.65
C ALA A 188 -10.24 -17.93 -12.36
N LYS A 189 -9.54 -16.81 -12.53
CA LYS A 189 -8.29 -16.68 -13.28
C LYS A 189 -7.02 -16.75 -12.42
N TYR A 190 -7.08 -17.44 -11.29
CA TYR A 190 -6.00 -17.44 -10.30
C TYR A 190 -4.64 -17.88 -10.90
N ALA A 191 -4.65 -18.91 -11.75
CA ALA A 191 -3.47 -19.42 -12.43
C ALA A 191 -2.92 -18.45 -13.48
N GLU A 192 -3.78 -17.81 -14.29
CA GLU A 192 -3.32 -16.81 -15.27
C GLU A 192 -2.67 -15.60 -14.59
N TYR A 193 -3.26 -15.10 -13.51
CA TYR A 193 -2.64 -14.04 -12.69
C TYR A 193 -1.31 -14.50 -12.07
N GLY A 194 -1.16 -15.78 -11.76
CA GLY A 194 0.12 -16.35 -11.30
C GLY A 194 1.19 -16.27 -12.39
N LYS A 195 0.87 -16.70 -13.61
CA LYS A 195 1.77 -16.60 -14.77
C LYS A 195 2.12 -15.15 -15.09
N ALA A 196 1.15 -14.24 -15.05
CA ALA A 196 1.36 -12.82 -15.30
C ALA A 196 2.29 -12.18 -14.25
N ARG A 197 2.07 -12.48 -12.95
CA ARG A 197 2.98 -12.09 -11.86
C ARG A 197 4.40 -12.59 -12.10
N ASP A 198 4.57 -13.87 -12.43
CA ASP A 198 5.90 -14.47 -12.59
C ASP A 198 6.67 -13.83 -13.75
N ALA A 199 5.98 -13.55 -14.87
CA ALA A 199 6.56 -12.80 -15.99
C ALA A 199 6.95 -11.37 -15.58
N MET A 200 6.08 -10.67 -14.83
CA MET A 200 6.33 -9.32 -14.32
C MET A 200 7.54 -9.27 -13.38
N LEU A 201 7.60 -10.18 -12.39
CA LEU A 201 8.70 -10.25 -11.43
C LEU A 201 10.01 -10.56 -12.15
N LYS A 202 10.01 -11.53 -13.08
CA LYS A 202 11.19 -11.88 -13.87
C LYS A 202 11.72 -10.70 -14.69
N ALA A 203 10.82 -9.94 -15.31
CA ALA A 203 11.21 -8.83 -16.19
C ALA A 203 11.61 -7.57 -15.43
N THR A 204 11.13 -7.36 -14.20
CA THR A 204 11.22 -6.06 -13.52
C THR A 204 11.79 -6.08 -12.10
N HIS A 205 12.25 -7.24 -11.62
CA HIS A 205 13.06 -7.33 -10.41
C HIS A 205 14.53 -7.05 -10.75
N HIS A 206 15.09 -5.98 -10.17
CA HIS A 206 16.51 -5.64 -10.32
C HIS A 206 17.12 -5.22 -8.99
N LYS A 207 18.45 -5.32 -8.87
CA LYS A 207 19.18 -4.95 -7.64
C LYS A 207 18.89 -3.52 -7.15
N LYS A 208 18.73 -2.55 -8.07
CA LYS A 208 18.43 -1.15 -7.74
C LYS A 208 16.94 -0.86 -7.54
N THR A 209 16.06 -1.69 -8.11
CA THR A 209 14.59 -1.53 -8.04
C THR A 209 13.95 -2.88 -7.71
N PRO A 210 14.24 -3.45 -6.53
CA PRO A 210 13.85 -4.81 -6.21
C PRO A 210 12.33 -4.91 -6.02
N TRP A 211 11.80 -6.07 -6.39
CA TRP A 211 10.52 -6.53 -5.88
C TRP A 211 10.71 -7.27 -4.57
N VAL A 212 9.85 -6.98 -3.60
CA VAL A 212 9.78 -7.68 -2.31
C VAL A 212 8.44 -8.41 -2.22
N LEU A 213 8.49 -9.71 -1.95
CA LEU A 213 7.30 -10.53 -1.76
C LEU A 213 7.00 -10.61 -0.27
N VAL A 214 5.76 -10.36 0.13
CA VAL A 214 5.34 -10.40 1.53
C VAL A 214 4.17 -11.36 1.68
N ASP A 215 4.32 -12.35 2.57
CA ASP A 215 3.24 -13.25 2.92
C ASP A 215 2.12 -12.49 3.65
N PHE A 216 0.96 -12.47 3.02
CA PHE A 216 -0.24 -11.80 3.49
C PHE A 216 -1.34 -12.78 3.85
N ASN A 217 -1.10 -14.09 3.97
CA ASN A 217 -2.09 -15.06 4.45
C ASN A 217 -2.64 -14.66 5.83
N ASP A 218 -1.77 -14.24 6.76
CA ASP A 218 -2.13 -13.43 7.94
C ASP A 218 -1.90 -11.94 7.63
N GLN A 219 -2.98 -11.17 7.43
CA GLN A 219 -2.87 -9.76 7.09
C GLN A 219 -2.25 -8.89 8.19
N ARG A 220 -2.39 -9.26 9.47
CA ARG A 220 -1.81 -8.48 10.57
C ARG A 220 -0.30 -8.63 10.56
N ARG A 221 0.18 -9.87 10.48
CA ARG A 221 1.62 -10.16 10.36
C ARG A 221 2.19 -9.58 9.08
N GLY A 222 1.53 -9.77 7.94
CA GLY A 222 1.98 -9.22 6.66
C GLY A 222 2.19 -7.70 6.69
N ARG A 223 1.31 -6.94 7.36
CA ARG A 223 1.48 -5.48 7.55
C ARG A 223 2.72 -5.16 8.38
N LEU A 224 2.87 -5.78 9.55
CA LEU A 224 4.01 -5.54 10.43
C LEU A 224 5.34 -5.89 9.72
N THR A 225 5.38 -7.04 9.03
CA THR A 225 6.54 -7.49 8.25
C THR A 225 6.89 -6.50 7.14
N LEU A 226 5.90 -6.03 6.37
CA LEU A 226 6.14 -5.06 5.31
C LEU A 226 6.67 -3.74 5.86
N ILE A 227 6.06 -3.21 6.93
CA ILE A 227 6.48 -1.94 7.54
C ILE A 227 7.89 -2.07 8.10
N ARG A 228 8.19 -3.14 8.84
CA ARG A 228 9.55 -3.41 9.34
C ARG A 228 10.56 -3.47 8.21
N HIS A 229 10.26 -4.22 7.14
CA HIS A 229 11.13 -4.28 5.96
C HIS A 229 11.34 -2.89 5.34
N LEU A 230 10.29 -2.10 5.16
CA LEU A 230 10.41 -0.75 4.62
C LEU A 230 11.36 0.09 5.47
N LEU A 231 11.13 0.10 6.78
CA LEU A 231 11.97 0.82 7.73
C LEU A 231 13.42 0.35 7.59
N ASP A 232 13.71 -0.95 7.71
CA ASP A 232 15.08 -1.50 7.68
C ASP A 232 15.90 -1.13 6.43
N HIS A 233 15.22 -0.81 5.33
CA HIS A 233 15.85 -0.51 4.05
C HIS A 233 15.83 0.98 3.68
N ILE A 234 15.20 1.83 4.49
CA ILE A 234 15.37 3.28 4.39
C ILE A 234 16.71 3.65 5.04
N PRO A 235 17.56 4.43 4.37
CA PRO A 235 18.87 4.81 4.90
C PRO A 235 18.74 5.65 6.19
N GLU A 236 19.87 5.85 6.87
CA GLU A 236 19.96 6.49 8.19
C GLU A 236 19.07 7.72 8.36
N ARG A 237 18.36 7.76 9.49
CA ARG A 237 17.16 8.60 9.73
C ARG A 237 17.39 9.68 10.77
N GLU A 238 18.64 10.03 11.05
CA GLU A 238 18.94 11.03 12.06
C GLU A 238 18.48 12.41 11.60
N VAL A 239 17.69 13.05 12.47
CA VAL A 239 17.25 14.43 12.32
C VAL A 239 17.46 15.11 13.65
N PRO A 240 17.95 16.36 13.68
CA PRO A 240 17.99 17.13 14.92
C PRO A 240 16.62 17.14 15.60
N GLN A 241 16.56 16.76 16.87
CA GLN A 241 15.31 16.81 17.62
C GLN A 241 14.91 18.27 17.87
N THR A 242 13.80 18.71 17.28
CA THR A 242 13.20 20.00 17.61
C THR A 242 12.48 19.89 18.95
N VAL A 243 13.13 20.33 20.02
CA VAL A 243 12.48 20.46 21.34
C VAL A 243 11.55 21.68 21.30
N VAL A 244 10.25 21.44 21.23
CA VAL A 244 9.25 22.51 21.33
C VAL A 244 9.23 23.00 22.78
N LYS A 245 9.59 24.27 23.00
CA LYS A 245 9.40 24.92 24.29
C LYS A 245 7.89 25.05 24.54
N PHE A 246 7.39 24.41 25.59
CA PHE A 246 5.97 24.44 25.96
C PHE A 246 5.81 25.05 27.36
N PRO A 247 5.97 26.38 27.50
CA PRO A 247 5.81 27.04 28.79
C PRO A 247 4.35 26.96 29.26
N PRO A 248 4.10 27.00 30.58
CA PRO A 248 2.75 27.08 31.11
C PRO A 248 2.07 28.38 30.65
N LEU A 249 0.73 28.34 30.57
CA LEU A 249 -0.06 29.54 30.36
C LEU A 249 0.13 30.51 31.53
N ASP A 250 0.18 31.81 31.23
CA ASP A 250 0.15 32.90 32.22
C ASP A 250 -1.24 33.07 32.85
N HIS A 251 -2.27 32.46 32.25
CA HIS A 251 -3.64 32.45 32.73
C HIS A 251 -4.17 31.03 32.94
N LYS A 252 -5.26 30.89 33.70
CA LYS A 252 -5.99 29.62 33.80
C LYS A 252 -6.62 29.25 32.45
N PRO A 253 -6.71 27.96 32.07
CA PRO A 253 -7.40 27.54 30.85
C PRO A 253 -8.80 28.14 30.74
N LEU A 254 -9.10 28.76 29.61
CA LEU A 254 -10.39 29.39 29.35
C LEU A 254 -11.40 28.36 28.85
N ARG A 255 -12.69 28.60 29.13
CA ARG A 255 -13.79 27.86 28.52
C ARG A 255 -14.32 28.65 27.33
N GLU A 256 -14.53 27.95 26.23
CA GLU A 256 -15.12 28.54 25.02
C GLU A 256 -16.50 29.11 25.31
N LYS A 257 -16.76 30.33 24.83
CA LYS A 257 -18.02 31.04 24.98
C LYS A 257 -18.40 31.66 23.64
N PHE A 258 -19.64 31.45 23.21
CA PHE A 258 -20.15 31.99 21.95
C PHE A 258 -21.05 33.18 22.24
N GLY A 259 -20.65 34.38 21.81
CA GLY A 259 -21.45 35.59 21.89
C GLY A 259 -22.54 35.69 20.81
N THR A 260 -22.82 34.59 20.12
CA THR A 260 -23.80 34.50 19.04
C THR A 260 -24.89 33.50 19.42
N PRO A 261 -26.05 33.49 18.72
CA PRO A 261 -27.06 32.46 18.93
C PRO A 261 -26.61 31.04 18.55
N LEU A 262 -25.47 30.89 17.87
CA LEU A 262 -24.93 29.61 17.45
C LEU A 262 -24.40 28.84 18.67
N LYS A 263 -24.74 27.56 18.75
CA LYS A 263 -24.30 26.65 19.80
C LYS A 263 -23.62 25.42 19.21
N PRO A 264 -22.63 24.84 19.89
CA PRO A 264 -22.11 23.53 19.51
C PRO A 264 -23.21 22.48 19.48
N ILE A 265 -23.09 21.54 18.54
CA ILE A 265 -23.95 20.34 18.52
C ILE A 265 -23.69 19.58 19.82
N ALA A 266 -24.76 19.10 20.46
CA ALA A 266 -24.64 18.28 21.67
C ALA A 266 -23.83 17.02 21.40
N ALA A 267 -23.12 16.52 22.42
CA ALA A 267 -22.44 15.24 22.33
C ALA A 267 -23.46 14.13 21.98
N ALA A 268 -23.04 13.20 21.13
CA ALA A 268 -23.81 11.99 20.89
C ALA A 268 -23.77 11.10 22.15
N ASP A 269 -24.91 10.52 22.52
CA ASP A 269 -25.05 9.55 23.63
C ASP A 269 -24.35 8.22 23.32
#